data_AF-A0A2U1T3Z5-F1
#
_entry.id   AF-A0A2U1T3Z5-F1
#
_cell.length_a   1.000
_cell.length_b   1.000
_cell.length_c   1.000
_cell.angle_alpha   90.00
_cell.angle_beta   90.00
_cell.angle_gamma   90.00
#
_symmetry.space_group_name_H-M   'P 1'
#
loop_
_entity.id
_entity.type
_entity.pdbx_description
1 polymer ?
#
loop_
_entity_poly.entity_id
_entity_poly.type
_entity_poly.pdbx_seq_one_letter_code
_entity_poly.pdbx_strand_id
1 'polypeptide(L)'
;MIDRGTIRAAHKELGLPTDDAAIDNAYHDTVDAIGERIDIHFTHLTNQWHNEHPEAQGIRPGEVTGELWQQAQIRAEEEMEERFNAPIRELTARKVEAGEDGW
;
A
#
# COMPACT_ATOMS: atom_id res chain seq x y z
N MET A 1 -4.99 4.17 -5.40
CA MET A 1 -5.26 4.80 -4.08
C MET A 1 -6.57 4.30 -3.50
N ILE A 2 -6.48 3.70 -2.30
CA ILE A 2 -7.60 3.09 -1.57
C ILE A 2 -8.58 4.16 -1.06
N ASP A 3 -9.87 3.96 -1.29
CA ASP A 3 -10.93 4.86 -0.83
C ASP A 3 -11.63 4.36 0.45
N ARG A 4 -12.37 5.25 1.12
CA ARG A 4 -13.13 4.95 2.33
C ARG A 4 -14.17 3.84 2.17
N GLY A 5 -14.75 3.69 0.98
CA GLY A 5 -15.69 2.62 0.66
C GLY A 5 -15.02 1.26 0.69
N THR A 6 -13.84 1.16 0.08
CA THR A 6 -12.98 -0.04 0.13
C THR A 6 -12.60 -0.40 1.57
N ILE A 7 -12.16 0.58 2.37
CA ILE A 7 -11.81 0.37 3.79
C ILE A 7 -13.04 -0.11 4.58
N ARG A 8 -14.21 0.48 4.34
CA ARG A 8 -15.45 0.08 5.02
C ARG A 8 -15.86 -1.34 4.67
N ALA A 9 -15.75 -1.73 3.40
CA ALA A 9 -16.01 -3.11 2.97
C ALA A 9 -15.06 -4.09 3.66
N ALA A 10 -13.75 -3.78 3.69
CA ALA A 10 -12.77 -4.59 4.39
C ALA A 10 -13.06 -4.70 5.90
N HIS A 11 -13.37 -3.58 6.57
CA HIS A 11 -13.73 -3.59 7.99
C HIS A 11 -14.96 -4.46 8.27
N LYS A 12 -15.99 -4.39 7.41
CA LYS A 12 -17.19 -5.21 7.54
C LYS A 12 -16.86 -6.70 7.46
N GLU A 13 -16.06 -7.12 6.48
CA GLU A 13 -15.64 -8.52 6.35
C GLU A 13 -14.81 -8.98 7.56
N LEU A 14 -13.92 -8.11 8.05
CA LEU A 14 -13.03 -8.41 9.18
C LEU A 14 -13.69 -8.24 10.56
N GLY A 15 -14.95 -7.84 10.63
CA GLY A 15 -15.64 -7.56 11.90
C GLY A 15 -15.08 -6.36 12.67
N LEU A 16 -14.44 -5.42 11.98
CA LEU A 16 -13.90 -4.17 12.52
C LEU A 16 -14.97 -3.06 12.54
N PRO A 17 -14.78 -1.99 13.33
CA PRO A 17 -15.73 -0.87 13.39
C PRO A 17 -15.93 -0.20 12.01
N THR A 18 -17.19 -0.01 11.60
CA THR A 18 -17.56 0.57 10.30
C THR A 18 -18.24 1.94 10.39
N ASP A 19 -18.28 2.54 11.59
CA ASP A 19 -18.77 3.91 11.76
C ASP A 19 -17.86 4.93 11.07
N ASP A 20 -18.39 6.11 10.76
CA ASP A 20 -17.70 7.10 9.94
C ASP A 20 -16.37 7.55 10.56
N ALA A 21 -16.31 7.68 11.89
CA ALA A 21 -15.09 8.10 12.58
C ALA A 21 -13.99 7.02 12.50
N ALA A 22 -14.36 5.75 12.68
CA ALA A 22 -13.42 4.64 12.50
C ALA A 22 -12.88 4.56 11.08
N ILE A 23 -13.73 4.74 10.06
CA ILE A 23 -13.31 4.71 8.66
C ILE A 23 -12.45 5.92 8.28
N ASP A 24 -12.76 7.10 8.79
CA ASP A 24 -11.93 8.30 8.58
C ASP A 24 -10.54 8.16 9.19
N ASN A 25 -10.45 7.62 10.41
CA ASN A 25 -9.15 7.36 11.03
C ASN A 25 -8.35 6.32 10.24
N ALA A 26 -8.97 5.18 9.89
CA ALA A 26 -8.30 4.15 9.10
C ALA A 26 -7.86 4.67 7.72
N TYR A 27 -8.63 5.58 7.10
CA TYR A 27 -8.24 6.24 5.86
C TYR A 27 -6.99 7.12 6.03
N HIS A 28 -6.94 7.96 7.06
CA HIS A 28 -5.76 8.79 7.33
C HIS A 28 -4.54 7.94 7.64
N ASP A 29 -4.68 6.93 8.51
CA ASP A 29 -3.60 5.98 8.82
C ASP A 29 -3.07 5.29 7.55
N THR A 30 -3.97 4.96 6.61
CA THR A 30 -3.60 4.36 5.32
C THR A 30 -2.84 5.34 4.44
N VAL A 31 -3.30 6.58 4.33
CA VAL A 31 -2.63 7.62 3.53
C VAL A 31 -1.24 7.92 4.07
N ASP A 32 -1.11 8.04 5.40
CA ASP A 32 0.17 8.27 6.05
C ASP A 32 1.12 7.08 5.82
N ALA A 33 0.62 5.84 5.96
CA ALA A 33 1.39 4.65 5.68
C ALA A 33 1.84 4.53 4.20
N ILE A 34 0.99 4.94 3.25
CA ILE A 34 1.38 5.01 1.83
C ILE A 34 2.52 6.02 1.67
N GLY A 35 2.41 7.21 2.26
CA GLY A 35 3.45 8.24 2.21
C GLY A 35 4.79 7.73 2.73
N GLU A 36 4.81 7.10 3.90
CA GLU A 36 6.03 6.50 4.47
C GLU A 36 6.64 5.44 3.54
N ARG A 37 5.79 4.61 2.90
CA ARG A 37 6.25 3.58 1.96
C ARG A 37 6.81 4.16 0.68
N ILE A 38 6.22 5.24 0.17
CA ILE A 38 6.76 5.97 -0.98
C ILE A 38 8.17 6.44 -0.67
N ASP A 39 8.40 7.05 0.49
CA ASP A 39 9.72 7.55 0.88
C ASP A 39 10.76 6.42 0.99
N ILE A 40 10.37 5.27 1.56
CA ILE A 40 11.22 4.09 1.64
C ILE A 40 11.59 3.57 0.24
N HIS A 41 10.59 3.36 -0.62
CA HIS A 41 10.81 2.85 -1.98
C HIS A 41 11.61 3.84 -2.83
N PHE A 42 11.30 5.12 -2.73
CA PHE A 42 12.00 6.17 -3.45
C PHE A 42 13.46 6.27 -3.03
N THR A 43 13.75 6.16 -1.73
CA THR A 43 15.13 6.11 -1.22
C THR A 43 15.86 4.87 -1.74
N HIS A 44 15.23 3.71 -1.73
CA HIS A 44 15.82 2.48 -2.25
C HIS A 44 16.14 2.60 -3.75
N LEU A 45 15.17 3.02 -4.55
CA LEU A 45 15.32 3.24 -5.99
C LEU A 45 16.38 4.30 -6.31
N THR A 46 16.45 5.35 -5.50
CA THR A 46 17.49 6.40 -5.59
C THR A 46 18.88 5.81 -5.42
N ASN A 47 19.08 5.01 -4.37
CA ASN A 47 20.36 4.38 -4.09
C ASN A 47 20.74 3.37 -5.18
N GLN A 48 19.78 2.60 -5.66
CA GLN A 48 19.98 1.68 -6.77
C GLN A 48 20.45 2.42 -8.03
N TRP A 49 19.75 3.48 -8.42
CA TRP A 49 20.11 4.27 -9.59
C TRP A 49 21.52 4.87 -9.49
N HIS A 50 21.91 5.41 -8.32
CA HIS A 50 23.26 5.93 -8.14
C HIS A 50 24.35 4.86 -8.22
N ASN A 51 24.06 3.63 -7.80
CA ASN A 51 24.99 2.51 -7.94
C ASN A 51 25.14 2.07 -9.41
N GLU A 52 24.05 2.16 -10.18
CA GLU A 52 24.04 1.83 -11.61
C GLU A 52 24.65 2.94 -12.49
N HIS A 53 24.66 4.18 -11.99
CA HIS A 53 25.15 5.38 -12.67
C HIS A 53 26.25 6.11 -11.88
N PRO A 54 27.42 5.49 -11.65
CA PRO A 54 28.53 6.14 -10.95
C PRO A 54 29.04 7.39 -11.70
N GLU A 55 28.90 7.44 -13.02
CA GLU A 55 29.24 8.59 -13.86
C GLU A 55 28.44 9.84 -13.54
N ALA A 56 27.26 9.69 -12.91
CA ALA A 56 26.41 10.80 -12.51
C ALA A 56 26.93 11.54 -11.27
N GLN A 57 27.96 11.02 -10.59
CA GLN A 57 28.64 11.67 -9.45
C GLN A 57 27.67 12.18 -8.35
N GLY A 58 26.60 11.42 -8.09
CA GLY A 58 25.60 11.76 -7.08
C GLY A 58 24.56 12.79 -7.52
N ILE A 59 24.60 13.29 -8.76
CA ILE A 59 23.61 14.21 -9.30
C ILE A 59 22.64 13.44 -10.19
N ARG A 60 21.37 13.39 -9.79
CA ARG A 60 20.31 12.76 -10.57
C ARG A 60 19.50 13.80 -11.36
N PRO A 61 19.20 13.56 -12.65
CA PRO A 61 18.30 14.41 -13.42
C PRO A 61 16.87 14.47 -12.84
N GLY A 62 16.17 15.56 -13.13
CA GLY A 62 14.79 15.76 -12.68
C GLY A 62 13.80 14.75 -13.26
N GLU A 63 13.98 14.35 -14.53
CA GLU A 63 13.13 13.36 -15.20
C GLU A 63 13.22 11.99 -14.50
N VAL A 64 14.43 11.51 -14.25
CA VAL A 64 14.68 10.27 -13.49
C VAL A 64 14.08 10.38 -12.08
N THR A 65 14.19 11.54 -11.43
CA THR A 65 13.57 11.76 -10.11
C THR A 65 12.05 11.58 -10.17
N GLY A 66 11.38 12.11 -11.20
CA GLY A 66 9.95 11.91 -11.41
C GLY A 66 9.57 10.45 -11.65
N GLU A 67 10.34 9.74 -12.48
CA GLU A 67 10.12 8.30 -12.76
C GLU A 67 10.27 7.44 -11.52
N LEU A 68 11.33 7.64 -10.73
CA LEU A 68 11.54 6.88 -9.50
C LEU A 68 10.46 7.17 -8.46
N TRP A 69 9.96 8.41 -8.40
CA TRP A 69 8.85 8.77 -7.51
C TRP A 69 7.55 8.06 -7.93
N GLN A 70 7.24 8.03 -9.22
CA GLN A 70 6.08 7.31 -9.73
C GLN A 70 6.17 5.80 -9.47
N GLN A 71 7.35 5.20 -9.66
CA GLN A 71 7.58 3.78 -9.35
C GLN A 71 7.42 3.51 -7.84
N ALA A 72 7.94 4.39 -6.99
CA ALA A 72 7.79 4.28 -5.54
C ALA A 72 6.31 4.37 -5.12
N GLN A 73 5.54 5.27 -5.73
CA GLN A 73 4.10 5.37 -5.54
C GLN A 73 3.37 4.08 -5.91
N ILE A 74 3.61 3.55 -7.10
CA ILE A 74 2.94 2.31 -7.56
C ILE A 74 3.25 1.16 -6.59
N ARG A 75 4.52 0.97 -6.21
CA ARG A 75 4.90 -0.10 -5.27
C ARG A 75 4.26 0.07 -3.89
N ALA A 76 4.21 1.29 -3.37
CA ALA A 76 3.58 1.58 -2.09
C ALA A 76 2.07 1.31 -2.12
N GLU A 77 1.39 1.68 -3.20
CA GLU A 77 -0.04 1.41 -3.38
C GLU A 77 -0.31 -0.11 -3.50
N GLU A 78 0.46 -0.84 -4.29
CA GLU A 78 0.35 -2.31 -4.42
C GLU A 78 0.56 -3.02 -3.07
N GLU A 79 1.57 -2.61 -2.28
CA GLU A 79 1.81 -3.15 -0.94
C GLU A 79 0.63 -2.90 0.01
N MET A 80 -0.01 -1.72 -0.08
CA MET A 80 -1.17 -1.42 0.75
C MET A 80 -2.39 -2.22 0.32
N GLU A 81 -2.66 -2.36 -0.98
CA GLU A 81 -3.73 -3.22 -1.46
C GLU A 81 -3.56 -4.66 -0.96
N GLU A 82 -2.35 -5.20 -1.01
CA GLU A 82 -2.05 -6.52 -0.46
C GLU A 82 -2.27 -6.59 1.06
N ARG A 83 -1.90 -5.54 1.80
CA ARG A 83 -2.12 -5.45 3.25
C ARG A 83 -3.60 -5.46 3.61
N PHE A 84 -4.48 -4.88 2.78
CA PHE A 84 -5.93 -4.94 2.97
C PHE A 84 -6.52 -6.28 2.54
N ASN A 85 -6.02 -6.87 1.46
CA ASN A 85 -6.56 -8.10 0.88
C ASN A 85 -6.08 -9.38 1.58
N ALA A 86 -4.91 -9.38 2.23
CA ALA A 86 -4.37 -10.54 2.91
C ALA A 86 -5.24 -11.02 4.10
N PRO A 87 -5.68 -10.14 5.01
CA PRO A 87 -6.59 -10.54 6.11
C PRO A 87 -7.92 -11.09 5.61
N ILE A 88 -8.47 -10.54 4.52
CA ILE A 88 -9.73 -11.00 3.92
C ILE A 88 -9.54 -12.41 3.34
N ARG A 89 -8.45 -12.66 2.62
CA ARG A 89 -8.15 -14.01 2.08
C ARG A 89 -7.95 -15.04 3.18
N GLU A 90 -7.27 -14.68 4.28
CA GLU A 90 -7.12 -15.58 5.42
C GLU A 90 -8.46 -15.90 6.09
N LEU A 91 -9.32 -14.89 6.25
CA LEU A 91 -10.68 -15.08 6.75
C LEU A 91 -11.49 -16.02 5.84
N THR A 92 -11.47 -15.78 4.53
CA THR A 92 -12.17 -16.62 3.54
C THR A 92 -11.66 -18.06 3.58
N ALA A 93 -10.33 -18.27 3.67
CA ALA A 93 -9.76 -19.60 3.79
C ALA A 93 -10.26 -20.34 5.04
N ARG A 94 -10.33 -19.65 6.20
CA ARG A 94 -10.87 -20.23 7.44
C ARG A 94 -12.36 -20.56 7.34
N LYS A 95 -13.16 -19.73 6.67
CA LYS A 95 -14.60 -19.99 6.43
C LYS A 95 -14.78 -21.25 5.56
N VAL A 96 -13.98 -21.38 4.49
CA VAL A 96 -13.96 -22.58 3.64
C VAL A 96 -13.55 -23.82 4.43
N GLU A 97 -12.51 -23.74 5.26
CA GLU A 97 -12.09 -24.85 6.13
C GLU A 97 -13.15 -25.24 7.16
N ALA A 98 -13.94 -24.28 7.65
CA ALA A 98 -15.05 -24.50 8.56
C ALA A 98 -16.31 -25.08 7.88
N GLY A 99 -16.31 -25.28 6.56
CA GLY A 99 -17.46 -25.76 5.80
C GLY A 99 -18.55 -24.70 5.59
N GLU A 100 -18.24 -23.42 5.83
CA GLU A 100 -19.08 -22.32 5.36
C GLU A 100 -18.74 -22.10 3.88
N ASP A 101 -19.56 -22.67 2.99
CA ASP A 101 -19.48 -22.43 1.55
C ASP A 101 -19.55 -20.92 1.28
N GLY A 102 -18.39 -20.32 1.00
CA GLY A 102 -18.25 -18.90 0.67
C GLY A 102 -18.90 -18.63 -0.69
N TRP A 103 -19.99 -17.87 -0.66
CA TRP A 103 -20.65 -17.28 -1.83
C TRP A 103 -20.00 -15.96 -2.22
#